data_AF-A0A8T3PDI6-F1
#
_entry.id   AF-A0A8T3PDI6-F1
#
_cell.length_a   1.000
_cell.length_b   1.000
_cell.length_c   1.000
_cell.angle_alpha   90.00
_cell.angle_beta   90.00
_cell.angle_gamma   90.00
#
_symmetry.space_group_name_H-M   'P 1'
#
loop_
_entity.id
_entity.type
_entity.pdbx_description
1 polymer ?
#
loop_
_entity_poly.entity_id
_entity_poly.type
_entity_poly.pdbx_seq_one_letter_code
_entity_poly.pdbx_strand_id
1 'polypeptide(L)'
;MTTAERALAGARPSGTSMGRLGRGIGRWLLPLYAFLAVVFLALPVLIMIMFSFNDQEGRSNLNWRSFSLSAWLDPLGQPGLADAVATSIAVALLSTLIATTVGVMIGLALVRHR
;
A
#
# COMPACT_ATOMS: atom_id res chain seq x y z
N MET A 1 -3.19 -69.05 15.57
CA MET A 1 -3.00 -67.79 14.83
C MET A 1 -3.49 -68.02 13.42
N THR A 2 -4.67 -67.49 13.14
CA THR A 2 -5.56 -67.89 12.04
C THR A 2 -5.31 -67.06 10.78
N THR A 3 -5.44 -67.71 9.63
CA THR A 3 -5.24 -67.21 8.26
C THR A 3 -6.08 -65.97 7.89
N ALA A 4 -7.00 -65.54 8.77
CA ALA A 4 -7.89 -64.40 8.59
C ALA A 4 -7.20 -63.03 8.75
N GLU A 5 -6.13 -62.91 9.53
CA GLU A 5 -5.46 -61.61 9.73
C GLU A 5 -4.68 -61.13 8.49
N ARG A 6 -4.19 -62.05 7.64
CA ARG A 6 -3.47 -61.68 6.41
C ARG A 6 -4.38 -61.10 5.32
N ALA A 7 -5.69 -61.39 5.36
CA ALA A 7 -6.63 -60.89 4.36
C ALA A 7 -7.09 -59.44 4.64
N LEU A 8 -6.99 -58.95 5.88
CA LEU A 8 -7.45 -57.62 6.27
C LEU A 8 -6.36 -56.53 6.17
N ALA A 9 -5.11 -56.91 5.96
CA ALA A 9 -3.98 -55.97 5.86
C ALA A 9 -3.86 -55.27 4.48
N GLY A 10 -4.71 -55.62 3.50
CA GLY A 10 -4.61 -55.15 2.11
C GLY A 10 -5.45 -53.92 1.75
N ALA A 11 -6.41 -53.52 2.57
CA ALA A 11 -7.32 -52.42 2.24
C ALA A 11 -6.76 -51.08 2.76
N ARG A 12 -5.70 -50.56 2.12
CA ARG A 12 -5.30 -49.16 2.29
C ARG A 12 -6.30 -48.28 1.54
N PRO A 13 -7.03 -47.36 2.19
CA PRO A 13 -7.85 -46.40 1.46
C PRO A 13 -6.93 -45.49 0.63
N SER A 14 -6.89 -45.70 -0.68
CA SER A 14 -6.32 -44.75 -1.64
C SER A 14 -7.33 -43.64 -1.89
N GLY A 15 -7.43 -42.69 -0.96
CA GLY A 15 -8.13 -41.41 -1.15
C GLY A 15 -7.19 -40.29 -0.73
N THR A 16 -6.98 -39.19 -1.45
CA THR A 16 -7.67 -38.65 -2.62
C THR A 16 -6.65 -37.74 -3.33
N SER A 17 -6.37 -37.95 -4.62
CA SER A 17 -5.45 -37.10 -5.40
C SER A 17 -6.01 -35.71 -5.73
N MET A 18 -7.16 -35.35 -5.17
CA MET A 18 -7.90 -34.10 -5.45
C MET A 18 -7.24 -32.85 -4.84
N GLY A 19 -6.34 -33.00 -3.86
CA GLY A 19 -5.72 -31.88 -3.14
C GLY A 19 -4.53 -31.20 -3.84
N ARG A 20 -4.13 -31.60 -5.05
CA ARG A 20 -2.97 -31.00 -5.76
C ARG A 20 -3.35 -29.84 -6.68
N LEU A 21 -4.52 -29.89 -7.33
CA LEU A 21 -4.97 -28.84 -8.24
C LEU A 21 -5.46 -27.58 -7.51
N GLY A 22 -6.20 -27.72 -6.41
CA GLY A 22 -6.69 -26.58 -5.61
C GLY A 22 -5.59 -25.77 -4.92
N ARG A 23 -4.45 -26.40 -4.56
CA ARG A 23 -3.30 -25.72 -3.96
C ARG A 23 -2.55 -24.82 -4.94
N GLY A 24 -2.54 -25.15 -6.23
CA GLY A 24 -1.84 -24.36 -7.26
C GLY A 24 -2.54 -23.04 -7.57
N ILE A 25 -3.87 -23.07 -7.71
CA ILE A 25 -4.71 -21.88 -7.95
C ILE A 25 -4.76 -20.99 -6.70
N GLY A 26 -4.95 -21.58 -5.52
CA GLY A 26 -4.93 -20.83 -4.26
C GLY A 26 -3.60 -20.11 -3.99
N ARG A 27 -2.47 -20.65 -4.48
CA ARG A 27 -1.14 -20.04 -4.32
C ARG A 27 -1.00 -18.72 -5.09
N TRP A 28 -1.66 -18.56 -6.23
CA TRP A 28 -1.56 -17.35 -7.05
C TRP A 28 -2.76 -16.41 -6.90
N LEU A 29 -3.90 -16.91 -6.41
CA LEU A 29 -5.09 -16.11 -6.18
C LEU A 29 -4.86 -15.02 -5.12
N LEU A 30 -4.20 -15.36 -4.00
CA LEU A 30 -3.91 -14.40 -2.92
C LEU A 30 -2.93 -13.29 -3.37
N PRO A 31 -1.77 -13.59 -3.99
CA PRO A 31 -0.91 -12.55 -4.55
C PRO A 31 -1.58 -11.70 -5.62
N LEU A 32 -2.37 -12.29 -6.53
CA LEU A 32 -3.08 -11.55 -7.56
C LEU A 32 -4.13 -10.60 -6.95
N TYR A 33 -4.89 -11.08 -5.97
CA TYR A 33 -5.84 -10.25 -5.23
C TYR A 33 -5.15 -9.08 -4.52
N ALA A 34 -4.07 -9.36 -3.77
CA ALA A 34 -3.31 -8.32 -3.09
C ALA A 34 -2.72 -7.30 -4.08
N PHE A 35 -2.19 -7.77 -5.22
CA PHE A 35 -1.70 -6.90 -6.28
C PHE A 35 -2.81 -6.01 -6.85
N LEU A 36 -3.97 -6.58 -7.19
CA LEU A 36 -5.11 -5.81 -7.70
C LEU A 36 -5.62 -4.81 -6.66
N ALA A 37 -5.66 -5.17 -5.39
CA ALA A 37 -6.03 -4.26 -4.30
C ALA A 37 -5.05 -3.09 -4.19
N VAL A 38 -3.73 -3.35 -4.24
CA VAL A 38 -2.70 -2.30 -4.23
C VAL A 38 -2.81 -1.42 -5.47
N VAL A 39 -2.99 -2.00 -6.66
CA VAL A 39 -3.18 -1.24 -7.91
C VAL A 39 -4.43 -0.37 -7.83
N PHE A 40 -5.53 -0.88 -7.31
CA PHE A 40 -6.77 -0.12 -7.12
C PHE A 40 -6.56 1.08 -6.19
N LEU A 41 -5.87 0.88 -5.05
CA LEU A 41 -5.54 1.95 -4.12
C LEU A 41 -4.53 2.96 -4.70
N ALA A 42 -3.62 2.49 -5.56
CA ALA A 42 -2.63 3.32 -6.23
C ALA A 42 -3.19 4.06 -7.45
N LEU A 43 -4.32 3.61 -8.03
CA LEU A 43 -4.92 4.18 -9.23
C LEU A 43 -5.10 5.71 -9.16
N PRO A 44 -5.65 6.33 -8.09
CA PRO A 44 -5.75 7.79 -8.00
C PRO A 44 -4.38 8.48 -7.97
N VAL A 45 -3.37 7.85 -7.34
CA VAL A 45 -1.99 8.37 -7.33
C VAL A 45 -1.39 8.31 -8.72
N LEU A 46 -1.60 7.23 -9.46
CA LEU A 46 -1.15 7.09 -10.85
C LEU A 46 -1.79 8.12 -11.77
N ILE A 47 -3.09 8.40 -11.59
CA ILE A 47 -3.78 9.48 -12.31
C ILE A 47 -3.15 10.83 -11.98
N MET A 48 -2.86 11.11 -10.69
CA MET A 48 -2.15 12.34 -10.30
C MET A 48 -0.76 12.46 -10.92
N ILE A 49 0.01 11.36 -10.95
CA ILE A 49 1.31 11.34 -11.62
C ILE A 49 1.16 11.64 -13.11
N MET A 50 0.17 11.04 -13.78
CA MET A 50 -0.10 11.33 -15.19
C MET A 50 -0.40 12.81 -15.40
N PHE A 51 -1.34 13.38 -14.63
CA PHE A 51 -1.70 14.80 -14.69
C PHE A 51 -0.58 15.75 -14.24
N SER A 52 0.42 15.28 -13.51
CA SER A 52 1.63 16.05 -13.17
C SER A 52 2.48 16.39 -14.40
N PHE A 53 2.31 15.66 -15.50
CA PHE A 53 2.94 15.96 -16.80
C PHE A 53 2.01 16.76 -17.72
N ASN A 54 0.89 17.29 -17.23
CA ASN A 54 -0.03 18.09 -18.04
C ASN A 54 0.42 19.56 -18.07
N ASP A 55 0.41 20.17 -19.26
CA ASP A 55 0.59 21.61 -19.43
C ASP A 55 -0.70 22.36 -19.05
N GLN A 56 -0.82 22.66 -17.76
CA GLN A 56 -2.00 23.30 -17.17
C GLN A 56 -1.99 24.82 -17.43
N GLU A 57 -3.11 25.35 -17.95
CA GLU A 57 -3.30 26.78 -18.14
C GLU A 57 -4.13 27.34 -16.97
N GLY A 58 -3.53 28.24 -16.18
CA GLY A 58 -4.18 28.80 -14.99
C GLY A 58 -4.14 27.89 -13.76
N ARG A 59 -5.21 27.90 -12.96
CA ARG A 59 -5.27 27.23 -11.63
C ARG A 59 -5.95 25.87 -11.63
N SER A 60 -6.56 25.44 -12.73
CA SER A 60 -7.36 24.20 -12.81
C SER A 60 -6.72 23.16 -13.71
N ASN A 61 -6.33 22.02 -13.14
CA ASN A 61 -5.76 20.88 -13.85
C ASN A 61 -6.76 19.71 -13.99
N LEU A 62 -7.98 20.01 -14.43
CA LEU A 62 -9.06 19.02 -14.55
C LEU A 62 -9.18 18.42 -15.96
N ASN A 63 -8.63 19.11 -16.96
CA ASN A 63 -8.66 18.67 -18.36
C ASN A 63 -7.23 18.43 -18.86
N TRP A 64 -7.01 17.25 -19.43
CA TRP A 64 -5.76 16.95 -20.12
C TRP A 64 -5.63 17.83 -21.36
N ARG A 65 -4.52 18.59 -21.47
CA ARG A 65 -4.21 19.42 -22.64
C ARG A 65 -3.09 18.82 -23.45
N SER A 66 -1.88 18.79 -22.89
CA SER A 66 -0.69 18.31 -23.58
C SER A 66 0.36 17.83 -22.59
N PHE A 67 1.24 16.94 -23.06
CA PHE A 67 2.36 16.46 -22.26
C PHE A 67 3.46 17.53 -22.17
N SER A 68 3.91 17.85 -20.96
CA SER A 68 4.99 18.82 -20.70
C SER A 68 5.85 18.42 -19.51
N LEU A 69 7.13 18.80 -19.57
CA LEU A 69 8.13 18.66 -18.49
C LEU A 69 8.44 20.01 -17.82
N SER A 70 7.79 21.10 -18.23
CA SER A 70 8.08 22.46 -17.73
C SER A 70 7.96 22.56 -16.20
N ALA A 71 6.93 21.95 -15.61
CA ALA A 71 6.70 21.92 -14.17
C ALA A 71 7.84 21.22 -13.38
N TRP A 72 8.56 20.30 -14.01
CA TRP A 72 9.68 19.60 -13.38
C TRP A 72 11.01 20.34 -13.54
N LEU A 73 11.13 21.18 -14.56
CA LEU A 73 12.31 22.02 -14.78
C LEU A 73 12.33 23.25 -13.85
N ASP A 74 11.15 23.78 -13.52
CA ASP A 74 10.99 24.85 -12.53
C ASP A 74 9.88 24.53 -11.52
N PRO A 75 10.14 23.63 -10.55
CA PRO A 75 9.13 23.12 -9.63
C PRO A 75 8.65 24.16 -8.61
N LEU A 76 9.38 25.26 -8.43
CA LEU A 76 9.00 26.36 -7.52
C LEU A 76 8.61 27.63 -8.28
N GLY A 77 8.53 27.59 -9.61
CA GLY A 77 8.18 28.73 -10.45
C GLY A 77 6.77 29.27 -10.27
N GLN A 78 5.88 28.50 -9.63
CA GLN A 78 4.53 28.96 -9.31
C GLN A 78 4.54 29.97 -8.16
N PRO A 79 3.99 31.19 -8.33
CA PRO A 79 3.96 32.20 -7.29
C PRO A 79 3.30 31.70 -6.00
N GLY A 80 4.00 31.86 -4.88
CA GLY A 80 3.56 31.44 -3.54
C GLY A 80 3.75 29.95 -3.23
N LEU A 81 4.18 29.12 -4.18
CA LEU A 81 4.42 27.69 -3.93
C LEU A 81 5.60 27.48 -2.96
N ALA A 82 6.70 28.22 -3.15
CA ALA A 82 7.86 28.16 -2.27
C ALA A 82 7.51 28.52 -0.82
N ASP A 83 6.75 29.60 -0.62
CA ASP A 83 6.32 30.04 0.71
C ASP A 83 5.38 29.04 1.38
N ALA A 84 4.46 28.44 0.60
CA ALA A 84 3.55 27.41 1.08
C ALA A 84 4.29 26.13 1.50
N VAL A 85 5.28 25.70 0.72
CA VAL A 85 6.12 24.54 1.05
C VAL A 85 6.93 24.81 2.32
N ALA A 86 7.58 25.97 2.42
CA ALA A 86 8.35 26.36 3.59
C ALA A 86 7.49 26.40 4.87
N THR A 87 6.29 26.99 4.77
CA THR A 87 5.33 27.04 5.87
C THR A 87 4.88 25.63 6.28
N SER A 88 4.57 24.77 5.32
CA SER A 88 4.13 23.40 5.58
C SER A 88 5.21 22.59 6.31
N ILE A 89 6.48 22.71 5.89
CA ILE A 89 7.60 22.03 6.53
C ILE A 89 7.81 22.55 7.96
N ALA A 90 7.77 23.87 8.16
CA ALA A 90 7.93 24.47 9.48
C ALA A 90 6.84 23.99 10.45
N VAL A 91 5.58 23.99 10.01
CA VAL A 91 4.44 23.51 10.81
C VAL A 91 4.56 22.00 11.08
N ALA A 92 4.92 21.20 10.07
CA ALA A 92 5.08 19.76 10.23
C ALA A 92 6.14 19.42 11.30
N LEU A 93 7.31 20.05 11.25
CA LEU A 93 8.40 19.81 12.20
C LEU A 93 8.01 20.21 13.63
N LEU A 94 7.43 21.41 13.80
CA LEU A 94 6.97 21.88 15.12
C LEU A 94 5.88 20.97 15.69
N SER A 95 4.92 20.58 14.85
CA SER A 95 3.83 19.69 15.24
C SER A 95 4.35 18.32 15.66
N THR A 96 5.25 17.71 14.87
CA THR A 96 5.86 16.41 15.20
C THR A 96 6.63 16.48 16.51
N LEU A 97 7.42 17.54 16.73
CA LEU A 97 8.23 17.67 17.95
C LEU A 97 7.35 17.78 19.20
N ILE A 98 6.32 18.64 19.16
CA ILE A 98 5.39 18.82 20.28
C ILE A 98 4.61 17.52 20.52
N ALA A 99 4.02 16.94 19.48
CA ALA A 99 3.23 15.73 19.58
C ALA A 99 4.04 14.55 20.12
N THR A 100 5.29 14.38 19.66
CA THR A 100 6.17 13.31 20.12
C THR A 100 6.56 13.53 21.59
N THR A 101 6.93 14.75 21.98
CA THR A 101 7.29 15.05 23.36
C THR A 101 6.15 14.75 24.31
N VAL A 102 4.94 15.23 23.99
CA VAL A 102 3.73 14.97 24.78
C VAL A 102 3.39 13.49 24.80
N GLY A 103 3.43 12.82 23.63
CA GLY A 103 3.15 11.39 23.51
C GLY A 103 4.09 10.52 24.34
N VAL A 104 5.39 10.83 24.33
CA VAL A 104 6.40 10.14 25.16
C VAL A 104 6.13 10.37 26.64
N MET A 105 5.85 11.61 27.07
CA MET A 105 5.55 11.92 28.47
C MET A 105 4.31 11.16 28.97
N ILE A 106 3.24 11.13 28.17
CA ILE A 106 2.01 10.37 28.49
C ILE A 106 2.33 8.87 28.54
N GLY A 107 3.05 8.33 27.56
CA GLY A 107 3.45 6.93 27.52
C GLY A 107 4.24 6.51 28.76
N LEU A 108 5.20 7.34 29.18
CA LEU A 108 5.97 7.10 30.40
C LEU A 108 5.11 7.19 31.67
N ALA A 109 4.21 8.16 31.76
CA ALA A 109 3.30 8.29 32.90
C ALA A 109 2.39 7.06 33.03
N LEU A 110 1.82 6.60 31.92
CA LEU A 110 0.96 5.41 31.89
C LEU A 110 1.70 4.11 32.19
N VAL A 111 3.01 4.03 31.99
CA VAL A 111 3.80 2.82 32.33
C VAL A 111 4.29 2.87 33.77
N ARG A 112 4.68 4.06 34.25
CA ARG A 112 5.34 4.22 35.56
C ARG A 112 4.37 4.51 36.71
N HIS A 113 3.17 5.03 36.43
CA HIS A 113 2.13 5.29 37.42
C HIS A 113 0.94 4.33 37.30
N ARG A 114 1.22 3.07 36.91
CA ARG A 114 0.31 1.95 37.16
C ARG A 114 0.43 1.48 38.60
#